data_AF-A0A351XCA1-F1
#
_entry.id   AF-A0A351XCA1-F1
#
_cell.length_a   1.000
_cell.length_b   1.000
_cell.length_c   1.000
_cell.angle_alpha   90.00
_cell.angle_beta   90.00
_cell.angle_gamma   90.00
#
_symmetry.space_group_name_H-M   'P 1'
#
loop_
_entity.id
_entity.type
_entity.pdbx_description
1 polymer ?
#
loop_
_entity_poly.entity_id
_entity_poly.type
_entity_poly.pdbx_seq_one_letter_code
_entity_poly.pdbx_strand_id
1 'polypeptide(L)'
;MTVYSSILDLVGDTPIVDVSVLSPNPSVRLLAKLEGQNPTGSVKDRIAKAMIEDAEADGTLVPGRTIIEPSSGNTGIALAMIARIRGYPIKIVLPENVSIERRQALEVFGAEIIDSPGAEGSNGAVSLARRLADENPEWVFLYQYANEANPRAHYATTGPEILRDVPDITHFVAGLGTSGTLMGVGTYLREQKPDVQLLAVEPPSGELLQGLRSLDDGYIPPVFEKWGGYDLLDGKRIVRPRESIQFTRRLADECGIFAGLSAGAALAGAVRVAERLPA
;
A
#
# COMPACT_ATOMS: atom_id res chain seq x y z
N MET A 1 24.55 -4.09 -4.58
CA MET A 1 25.01 -4.98 -5.67
C MET A 1 24.51 -4.35 -6.98
N THR A 2 25.28 -4.32 -8.08
CA THR A 2 24.88 -3.59 -9.30
C THR A 2 24.22 -4.47 -10.38
N VAL A 3 24.29 -5.79 -10.24
CA VAL A 3 23.60 -6.76 -11.11
C VAL A 3 22.71 -7.62 -10.22
N TYR A 4 21.43 -7.73 -10.61
CA TYR A 4 20.38 -8.47 -9.90
C TYR A 4 19.95 -9.67 -10.74
N SER A 5 19.56 -10.77 -10.10
CA SER A 5 19.17 -12.01 -10.81
C SER A 5 17.75 -11.95 -11.32
N SER A 6 16.90 -11.18 -10.62
CA SER A 6 15.49 -10.99 -10.94
C SER A 6 15.07 -9.54 -10.67
N ILE A 7 14.03 -9.10 -11.39
CA ILE A 7 13.32 -7.85 -11.07
C ILE A 7 12.75 -7.87 -9.64
N LEU A 8 12.50 -9.06 -9.07
CA LEU A 8 12.05 -9.21 -7.69
C LEU A 8 13.11 -8.82 -6.66
N ASP A 9 14.39 -8.88 -7.03
CA ASP A 9 15.49 -8.48 -6.14
C ASP A 9 15.60 -6.95 -6.02
N LEU A 10 14.87 -6.21 -6.87
CA LEU A 10 14.72 -4.75 -6.84
C LEU A 10 13.49 -4.30 -6.02
N VAL A 11 12.73 -5.23 -5.43
CA VAL A 11 11.64 -4.89 -4.52
C VAL A 11 12.22 -4.46 -3.17
N GLY A 12 11.95 -3.22 -2.80
CA GLY A 12 12.43 -2.60 -1.57
C GLY A 12 13.69 -1.77 -1.74
N ASP A 13 14.36 -1.47 -0.62
CA ASP A 13 15.52 -0.58 -0.55
C ASP A 13 15.33 0.75 -1.29
N THR A 14 14.11 1.30 -1.22
CA THR A 14 13.71 2.50 -1.96
C THR A 14 14.34 3.74 -1.34
N PRO A 15 14.64 4.80 -2.10
CA PRO A 15 15.30 5.97 -1.55
C PRO A 15 14.35 6.82 -0.71
N ILE A 16 14.95 7.65 0.15
CA ILE A 16 14.30 8.76 0.84
C ILE A 16 14.79 10.07 0.25
N VAL A 17 13.87 10.99 -0.02
CA VAL A 17 14.19 12.32 -0.57
C VAL A 17 13.71 13.40 0.40
N ASP A 18 14.55 14.40 0.61
CA ASP A 18 14.19 15.60 1.38
C ASP A 18 13.21 16.46 0.57
N VAL A 19 12.03 16.70 1.14
CA VAL A 19 10.96 17.54 0.58
C VAL A 19 10.62 18.68 1.53
N SER A 20 11.55 19.11 2.38
CA SER A 20 11.36 20.11 3.42
C SER A 20 11.04 21.51 2.86
N VAL A 21 11.27 21.76 1.57
CA VAL A 21 10.75 22.96 0.87
C VAL A 21 9.22 23.08 0.97
N LEU A 22 8.52 21.96 1.16
CA LEU A 22 7.08 21.90 1.37
C LEU A 22 6.68 22.03 2.84
N SER A 23 7.64 22.07 3.76
CA SER A 23 7.37 22.19 5.19
C SER A 23 6.90 23.61 5.54
N PRO A 24 5.79 23.76 6.28
CA PRO A 24 5.32 25.06 6.74
C PRO A 24 6.10 25.54 7.98
N ASN A 25 6.88 24.65 8.62
CA ASN A 25 7.71 24.95 9.77
C ASN A 25 9.18 24.74 9.37
N PRO A 26 10.02 25.81 9.35
CA PRO A 26 11.41 25.72 8.90
C PRO A 26 12.30 24.83 9.79
N SER A 27 11.86 24.55 11.02
CA SER A 27 12.56 23.66 11.96
C SER A 27 12.15 22.19 11.80
N VAL A 28 11.17 21.88 10.95
CA VAL A 28 10.68 20.52 10.73
C VAL A 28 11.07 20.05 9.34
N ARG A 29 11.85 18.97 9.28
CA ARG A 29 12.16 18.28 8.02
C ARG A 29 11.02 17.38 7.59
N LEU A 30 10.70 17.40 6.29
CA LEU A 30 9.79 16.45 5.66
C LEU A 30 10.57 15.57 4.71
N LEU A 31 10.50 14.26 4.91
CA LEU A 31 11.23 13.27 4.12
C LEU A 31 10.24 12.30 3.47
N ALA A 32 10.39 12.07 2.16
CA ALA A 32 9.52 11.20 1.37
C ALA A 32 10.21 9.87 1.06
N LYS A 33 9.67 8.75 1.56
CA LYS A 33 10.08 7.38 1.19
C LYS A 33 9.46 7.02 -0.17
N LEU A 34 10.28 6.90 -1.21
CA LEU A 34 9.83 6.80 -2.60
C LEU A 34 9.47 5.37 -3.01
N GLU A 35 8.39 4.85 -2.44
CA GLU A 35 7.86 3.52 -2.79
C GLU A 35 7.37 3.39 -4.25
N GLY A 36 7.27 4.50 -4.97
CA GLY A 36 7.06 4.51 -6.43
C GLY A 36 8.25 4.00 -7.24
N GLN A 37 9.40 3.74 -6.61
CA GLN A 37 10.59 3.19 -7.27
C GLN A 37 10.71 1.66 -7.15
N ASN A 38 9.71 0.98 -6.61
CA ASN A 38 9.61 -0.47 -6.76
C ASN A 38 9.28 -0.84 -8.22
N PRO A 39 9.51 -2.10 -8.66
CA PRO A 39 9.37 -2.53 -10.05
C PRO A 39 8.09 -2.16 -10.80
N THR A 40 6.92 -2.28 -10.16
CA THR A 40 5.62 -1.91 -10.77
C THR A 40 5.18 -0.50 -10.42
N GLY A 41 6.07 0.28 -9.79
CA GLY A 41 5.85 1.67 -9.46
C GLY A 41 5.07 1.89 -8.17
N SER A 42 5.06 0.93 -7.23
CA SER A 42 4.32 1.11 -5.98
C SER A 42 4.79 0.27 -4.80
N VAL A 43 4.39 0.72 -3.60
CA VAL A 43 4.57 0.01 -2.32
C VAL A 43 4.01 -1.44 -2.31
N LYS A 44 3.10 -1.77 -3.24
CA LYS A 44 2.41 -3.06 -3.25
C LYS A 44 3.28 -4.21 -3.72
N ASP A 45 4.40 -3.93 -4.39
CA ASP A 45 5.37 -4.97 -4.76
C ASP A 45 5.89 -5.72 -3.55
N ARG A 46 6.12 -5.01 -2.43
CA ARG A 46 6.56 -5.62 -1.16
C ARG A 46 5.57 -6.68 -0.66
N ILE A 47 4.30 -6.31 -0.60
CA ILE A 47 3.27 -7.18 -0.01
C ILE A 47 2.89 -8.29 -0.98
N ALA A 48 2.89 -8.02 -2.29
CA ALA A 48 2.62 -9.03 -3.31
C ALA A 48 3.71 -10.11 -3.29
N LYS A 49 4.98 -9.70 -3.23
CA LYS A 49 6.12 -10.62 -3.08
C LYS A 49 6.01 -11.42 -1.79
N ALA A 50 5.78 -10.77 -0.66
CA ALA A 50 5.67 -11.45 0.62
C ALA A 50 4.48 -12.44 0.70
N MET A 51 3.30 -12.08 0.18
CA MET A 51 2.14 -12.98 0.18
C MET A 51 2.35 -14.22 -0.69
N ILE A 52 3.00 -14.05 -1.85
CA ILE A 52 3.34 -15.19 -2.73
C ILE A 52 4.41 -16.06 -2.08
N GLU A 53 5.49 -15.48 -1.54
CA GLU A 53 6.57 -16.23 -0.89
C GLU A 53 6.10 -16.97 0.37
N ASP A 54 5.21 -16.37 1.17
CA ASP A 54 4.62 -17.01 2.36
C ASP A 54 3.72 -18.18 1.95
N ALA A 55 2.90 -18.02 0.90
CA ALA A 55 2.06 -19.09 0.37
C ALA A 55 2.87 -20.20 -0.35
N GLU A 56 3.99 -19.86 -1.00
CA GLU A 56 4.94 -20.85 -1.53
C GLU A 56 5.56 -21.66 -0.38
N ALA A 57 5.98 -20.98 0.70
CA ALA A 57 6.67 -21.59 1.83
C ALA A 57 5.78 -22.52 2.67
N ASP A 58 4.49 -22.18 2.85
CA ASP A 58 3.53 -22.99 3.60
C ASP A 58 2.86 -24.09 2.75
N GLY A 59 3.15 -24.13 1.45
CA GLY A 59 2.60 -25.12 0.51
C GLY A 59 1.18 -24.80 0.04
N THR A 60 0.60 -23.67 0.41
CA THR A 60 -0.69 -23.21 -0.11
C THR A 60 -0.59 -22.89 -1.60
N LEU A 61 0.51 -22.33 -2.08
CA LEU A 61 0.72 -22.02 -3.49
C LEU A 61 1.79 -22.94 -4.09
N VAL A 62 1.36 -23.90 -4.90
CA VAL A 62 2.22 -24.85 -5.62
C VAL A 62 2.00 -24.75 -7.13
N PRO A 63 2.96 -25.20 -7.97
CA PRO A 63 2.79 -25.17 -9.42
C PRO A 63 1.46 -25.77 -9.87
N GLY A 64 0.76 -25.06 -10.76
CA GLY A 64 -0.56 -25.43 -11.26
C GLY A 64 -1.75 -24.84 -10.49
N ARG A 65 -1.56 -24.29 -9.28
CA ARG A 65 -2.61 -23.51 -8.60
C ARG A 65 -2.75 -22.11 -9.19
N THR A 66 -3.96 -21.56 -9.12
CA THR A 66 -4.31 -20.24 -9.67
C THR A 66 -4.44 -19.23 -8.53
N ILE A 67 -3.84 -18.05 -8.65
CA ILE A 67 -4.04 -16.96 -7.69
C ILE A 67 -5.36 -16.24 -8.03
N ILE A 68 -6.15 -15.87 -7.02
CA ILE A 68 -7.29 -14.95 -7.17
C ILE A 68 -7.17 -13.80 -6.18
N GLU A 69 -7.36 -12.56 -6.64
CA GLU A 69 -7.35 -11.37 -5.78
C GLU A 69 -8.36 -10.30 -6.26
N PRO A 70 -9.15 -9.70 -5.35
CA PRO A 70 -10.01 -8.56 -5.65
C PRO A 70 -9.20 -7.26 -5.60
N SER A 71 -8.64 -6.83 -6.74
CA SER A 71 -7.88 -5.59 -6.79
C SER A 71 -7.81 -4.97 -8.18
N SER A 72 -8.43 -3.81 -8.36
CA SER A 72 -8.31 -2.99 -9.57
C SER A 72 -7.07 -2.07 -9.58
N GLY A 73 -6.19 -2.19 -8.59
CA GLY A 73 -5.12 -1.24 -8.35
C GLY A 73 -3.75 -1.88 -8.24
N ASN A 74 -2.87 -1.20 -7.51
CA ASN A 74 -1.45 -1.53 -7.40
C ASN A 74 -1.17 -2.96 -6.92
N THR A 75 -2.00 -3.54 -6.05
CA THR A 75 -1.80 -4.92 -5.58
C THR A 75 -2.05 -5.93 -6.69
N GLY A 76 -3.09 -5.72 -7.50
CA GLY A 76 -3.36 -6.58 -8.66
C GLY A 76 -2.21 -6.53 -9.68
N ILE A 77 -1.68 -5.35 -9.98
CA ILE A 77 -0.55 -5.17 -10.91
C ILE A 77 0.70 -5.87 -10.37
N ALA A 78 1.03 -5.64 -9.10
CA ALA A 78 2.17 -6.29 -8.44
C ALA A 78 2.05 -7.81 -8.45
N LEU A 79 0.89 -8.35 -8.04
CA LEU A 79 0.64 -9.79 -8.05
C LEU A 79 0.69 -10.36 -9.47
N ALA A 80 0.13 -9.67 -10.46
CA ALA A 80 0.15 -10.13 -11.84
C ALA A 80 1.57 -10.23 -12.39
N MET A 81 2.40 -9.21 -12.14
CA MET A 81 3.82 -9.23 -12.51
C MET A 81 4.55 -10.42 -11.89
N ILE A 82 4.40 -10.62 -10.57
CA ILE A 82 5.10 -11.69 -9.85
C ILE A 82 4.59 -13.08 -10.26
N ALA A 83 3.27 -13.25 -10.36
CA ALA A 83 2.64 -14.49 -10.81
C ALA A 83 3.13 -14.88 -12.20
N ARG A 84 3.23 -13.92 -13.12
CA ARG A 84 3.70 -14.15 -14.49
C ARG A 84 5.10 -14.74 -14.55
N ILE A 85 6.04 -14.18 -13.78
CA ILE A 85 7.44 -14.64 -13.79
C ILE A 85 7.67 -15.89 -12.93
N ARG A 86 6.77 -16.16 -11.97
CA ARG A 86 6.76 -17.39 -11.16
C ARG A 86 5.97 -18.54 -11.81
N GLY A 87 5.23 -18.26 -12.88
CA GLY A 87 4.48 -19.27 -13.64
C GLY A 87 3.10 -19.61 -13.06
N TYR A 88 2.51 -18.74 -12.24
CA TYR A 88 1.16 -18.92 -11.70
C TYR A 88 0.11 -18.25 -12.61
N PRO A 89 -0.97 -18.95 -12.98
CA PRO A 89 -2.17 -18.29 -13.48
C PRO A 89 -2.72 -17.34 -12.41
N ILE A 90 -3.21 -16.18 -12.84
CA ILE A 90 -3.79 -15.19 -11.93
C ILE A 90 -5.10 -14.64 -12.48
N LYS A 91 -6.09 -14.55 -11.59
CA LYS A 91 -7.41 -13.99 -11.83
C LYS A 91 -7.60 -12.76 -10.94
N ILE A 92 -7.96 -11.64 -11.54
CA ILE A 92 -8.19 -10.39 -10.82
C ILE A 92 -9.66 -10.03 -10.91
N VAL A 93 -10.31 -9.93 -9.74
CA VAL A 93 -11.70 -9.51 -9.66
C VAL A 93 -11.75 -7.99 -9.50
N LEU A 94 -12.45 -7.30 -10.39
CA LEU A 94 -12.59 -5.85 -10.33
C LEU A 94 -13.96 -5.36 -10.80
N PRO A 95 -14.45 -4.22 -10.30
CA PRO A 95 -15.71 -3.65 -10.75
C PRO A 95 -15.69 -3.20 -12.22
N GLU A 96 -16.81 -3.37 -12.91
CA GLU A 96 -16.96 -2.99 -14.33
C GLU A 96 -16.56 -1.53 -14.62
N ASN A 97 -16.82 -0.62 -13.69
CA ASN A 97 -16.59 0.82 -13.79
C ASN A 97 -15.14 1.27 -13.52
N VAL A 98 -14.18 0.34 -13.43
CA VAL A 98 -12.74 0.64 -13.36
C VAL A 98 -12.22 1.13 -14.72
N SER A 99 -11.29 2.08 -14.70
CA SER A 99 -10.71 2.67 -15.91
C SER A 99 -9.99 1.64 -16.80
N ILE A 100 -9.98 1.90 -18.11
CA ILE A 100 -9.37 1.00 -19.10
C ILE A 100 -7.87 0.82 -18.90
N GLU A 101 -7.17 1.87 -18.46
CA GLU A 101 -5.72 1.86 -18.25
C GLU A 101 -5.32 0.87 -17.15
N ARG A 102 -6.15 0.73 -16.12
CA ARG A 102 -5.94 -0.26 -15.05
C ARG A 102 -6.14 -1.68 -15.53
N ARG A 103 -7.13 -1.92 -16.39
CA ARG A 103 -7.34 -3.23 -17.02
C ARG A 103 -6.16 -3.60 -17.90
N GLN A 104 -5.73 -2.68 -18.77
CA GLN A 104 -4.58 -2.87 -19.65
C GLN A 104 -3.30 -3.17 -18.87
N ALA A 105 -3.07 -2.50 -17.74
CA ALA A 105 -1.91 -2.79 -16.89
C ALA A 105 -1.90 -4.23 -16.34
N LEU A 106 -3.07 -4.79 -15.99
CA LEU A 106 -3.21 -6.18 -15.55
C LEU A 106 -3.03 -7.16 -16.71
N GLU A 107 -3.65 -6.88 -17.85
CA GLU A 107 -3.61 -7.72 -19.06
C GLU A 107 -2.19 -7.84 -19.63
N VAL A 108 -1.37 -6.79 -19.55
CA VAL A 108 0.05 -6.82 -19.97
C VAL A 108 0.85 -7.89 -19.21
N PHE A 109 0.51 -8.13 -17.95
CA PHE A 109 1.11 -9.20 -17.16
C PHE A 109 0.37 -10.55 -17.27
N GLY A 110 -0.63 -10.65 -18.15
CA GLY A 110 -1.37 -11.88 -18.44
C GLY A 110 -2.39 -12.26 -17.37
N ALA A 111 -2.86 -11.29 -16.56
CA ALA A 111 -3.96 -11.53 -15.64
C ALA A 111 -5.29 -11.70 -16.38
N GLU A 112 -6.06 -12.70 -15.98
CA GLU A 112 -7.45 -12.84 -16.40
C GLU A 112 -8.34 -11.94 -15.55
N ILE A 113 -9.16 -11.12 -16.18
CA ILE A 113 -10.05 -10.19 -15.47
C ILE A 113 -11.43 -10.84 -15.30
N ILE A 114 -11.94 -10.80 -14.07
CA ILE A 114 -13.30 -11.18 -13.73
C ILE A 114 -14.05 -9.91 -13.28
N ASP A 115 -15.10 -9.57 -14.01
CA ASP A 115 -15.91 -8.40 -13.71
C ASP A 115 -16.88 -8.65 -12.55
N SER A 116 -16.92 -7.72 -11.60
CA SER A 116 -17.98 -7.61 -10.59
C SER A 116 -18.92 -6.44 -10.92
N PRO A 117 -20.18 -6.47 -10.46
CA PRO A 117 -21.10 -5.36 -10.68
C PRO A 117 -20.54 -4.01 -10.21
N GLY A 118 -20.51 -3.01 -11.09
CA GLY A 118 -19.93 -1.70 -10.80
C GLY A 118 -20.56 -0.98 -9.59
N ALA A 119 -21.85 -1.19 -9.36
CA ALA A 119 -22.61 -0.59 -8.26
C ALA A 119 -22.19 -1.10 -6.86
N GLU A 120 -21.57 -2.28 -6.78
CA GLU A 120 -21.12 -2.87 -5.51
C GLU A 120 -19.68 -2.46 -5.14
N GLY A 121 -18.98 -1.81 -6.08
CA GLY A 121 -17.62 -1.32 -5.89
C GLY A 121 -16.65 -2.40 -5.41
N SER A 122 -15.61 -1.99 -4.68
CA SER A 122 -14.57 -2.90 -4.19
C SER A 122 -15.10 -3.98 -3.25
N ASN A 123 -16.17 -3.70 -2.48
CA ASN A 123 -16.74 -4.68 -1.55
C ASN A 123 -17.46 -5.81 -2.31
N GLY A 124 -18.12 -5.50 -3.43
CA GLY A 124 -18.66 -6.51 -4.35
C GLY A 124 -17.57 -7.38 -4.96
N ALA A 125 -16.47 -6.77 -5.42
CA ALA A 125 -15.32 -7.51 -5.93
C ALA A 125 -14.72 -8.46 -4.88
N VAL A 126 -14.59 -8.02 -3.63
CA VAL A 126 -14.12 -8.89 -2.52
C VAL A 126 -15.08 -10.06 -2.28
N SER A 127 -16.39 -9.79 -2.25
CA SER A 127 -17.40 -10.83 -2.05
C SER A 127 -17.41 -11.86 -3.18
N LEU A 128 -17.31 -11.41 -4.43
CA LEU A 128 -17.21 -12.27 -5.61
C LEU A 128 -15.91 -13.11 -5.59
N ALA A 129 -14.76 -12.50 -5.32
CA ALA A 129 -13.48 -13.22 -5.25
C ALA A 129 -13.49 -14.32 -4.19
N ARG A 130 -14.06 -14.04 -3.02
CA ARG A 130 -14.20 -15.02 -1.94
C ARG A 130 -15.06 -16.21 -2.36
N ARG A 131 -16.27 -15.94 -2.87
CA ARG A 131 -17.17 -16.99 -3.34
C ARG A 131 -16.51 -17.85 -4.44
N LEU A 132 -15.85 -17.21 -5.39
CA LEU A 132 -15.15 -17.93 -6.46
C LEU A 132 -14.01 -18.80 -5.92
N ALA A 133 -13.25 -18.33 -4.93
CA ALA A 133 -12.23 -19.14 -4.29
C ALA A 133 -12.83 -20.34 -3.52
N ASP A 134 -13.97 -20.16 -2.87
CA ASP A 134 -14.68 -21.23 -2.18
C ASP A 134 -15.24 -22.28 -3.16
N GLU A 135 -15.65 -21.86 -4.36
CA GLU A 135 -16.16 -22.72 -5.44
C GLU A 135 -15.06 -23.45 -6.23
N ASN A 136 -13.82 -22.95 -6.19
CA ASN A 136 -12.69 -23.48 -6.96
C ASN A 136 -11.51 -23.77 -6.02
N PRO A 137 -11.44 -24.96 -5.40
CA PRO A 137 -10.44 -25.30 -4.38
C PRO A 137 -8.99 -25.18 -4.86
N GLU A 138 -8.73 -25.24 -6.15
CA GLU A 138 -7.40 -25.04 -6.74
C GLU A 138 -6.98 -23.56 -6.80
N TRP A 139 -7.89 -22.63 -6.53
CA TRP A 139 -7.62 -21.19 -6.48
C TRP A 139 -7.15 -20.78 -5.08
N VAL A 140 -6.11 -19.94 -5.04
CA VAL A 140 -5.51 -19.42 -3.82
C VAL A 140 -5.91 -17.97 -3.68
N PHE A 141 -6.78 -17.71 -2.71
CA PHE A 141 -7.20 -16.36 -2.37
C PHE A 141 -6.23 -15.75 -1.35
N LEU A 142 -5.29 -14.92 -1.83
CA LEU A 142 -4.25 -14.34 -0.98
C LEU A 142 -4.81 -13.35 0.04
N TYR A 143 -5.79 -12.54 -0.37
CA TYR A 143 -6.59 -11.63 0.46
C TYR A 143 -5.76 -10.63 1.28
N GLN A 144 -5.26 -9.58 0.61
CA GLN A 144 -4.36 -8.58 1.20
C GLN A 144 -4.87 -7.88 2.48
N TYR A 145 -6.18 -7.86 2.74
CA TYR A 145 -6.78 -7.20 3.90
C TYR A 145 -6.68 -8.01 5.19
N ALA A 146 -6.48 -9.34 5.11
CA ALA A 146 -6.32 -10.21 6.27
C ALA A 146 -5.02 -11.02 6.28
N ASN A 147 -4.26 -11.00 5.19
CA ASN A 147 -3.01 -11.76 5.08
C ASN A 147 -1.91 -11.14 5.95
N GLU A 148 -1.36 -11.91 6.90
CA GLU A 148 -0.27 -11.51 7.79
C GLU A 148 1.01 -11.15 7.05
N ALA A 149 1.25 -11.71 5.85
CA ALA A 149 2.42 -11.35 5.05
C ALA A 149 2.40 -9.87 4.63
N ASN A 150 1.23 -9.21 4.58
CA ASN A 150 1.12 -7.79 4.27
C ASN A 150 1.82 -6.89 5.32
N PRO A 151 1.36 -6.82 6.59
CA PRO A 151 2.06 -6.04 7.60
C PRO A 151 3.48 -6.59 7.88
N ARG A 152 3.69 -7.91 7.85
CA ARG A 152 5.04 -8.48 8.05
C ARG A 152 6.05 -8.02 7.00
N ALA A 153 5.66 -7.84 5.74
CA ALA A 153 6.54 -7.30 4.70
C ALA A 153 7.08 -5.92 5.10
N HIS A 154 6.22 -5.07 5.64
CA HIS A 154 6.59 -3.72 6.07
C HIS A 154 7.39 -3.71 7.37
N TYR A 155 7.07 -4.58 8.31
CA TYR A 155 7.83 -4.78 9.54
C TYR A 155 9.25 -5.26 9.25
N ALA A 156 9.41 -6.21 8.33
CA ALA A 156 10.69 -6.82 8.01
C ALA A 156 11.57 -5.98 7.07
N THR A 157 10.98 -5.04 6.31
CA THR A 157 11.72 -4.27 5.29
C THR A 157 11.52 -2.77 5.41
N THR A 158 10.31 -2.26 5.15
CA THR A 158 10.05 -0.81 5.08
C THR A 158 10.40 -0.08 6.37
N GLY A 159 10.05 -0.62 7.53
CA GLY A 159 10.40 -0.05 8.85
C GLY A 159 11.92 0.01 9.07
N PRO A 160 12.64 -1.11 8.95
CA PRO A 160 14.10 -1.15 9.04
C PRO A 160 14.81 -0.21 8.08
N GLU A 161 14.37 -0.14 6.82
CA GLU A 161 14.96 0.78 5.83
C GLU A 161 14.77 2.25 6.26
N ILE A 162 13.57 2.63 6.71
CA ILE A 162 13.31 3.99 7.18
C ILE A 162 14.18 4.33 8.39
N LEU A 163 14.28 3.43 9.37
CA LEU A 163 15.08 3.69 10.58
C LEU A 163 16.58 3.73 10.28
N ARG A 164 17.06 2.88 9.36
CA ARG A 164 18.45 2.89 8.89
C ARG A 164 18.80 4.23 8.24
N ASP A 165 17.91 4.74 7.39
CA ASP A 165 18.16 5.93 6.57
C ASP A 165 17.84 7.24 7.32
N VAL A 166 16.92 7.20 8.28
CA VAL A 166 16.49 8.34 9.12
C VAL A 166 16.48 7.94 10.60
N PRO A 167 17.66 7.70 11.21
CA PRO A 167 17.75 7.22 12.59
C PRO A 167 17.18 8.19 13.62
N ASP A 168 17.03 9.47 13.27
CA ASP A 168 16.45 10.53 14.10
C ASP A 168 14.96 10.80 13.81
N ILE A 169 14.27 9.89 13.09
CA ILE A 169 12.82 9.98 12.86
C ILE A 169 12.04 10.21 14.16
N THR A 170 11.06 11.12 14.10
CA THR A 170 10.15 11.47 15.20
C THR A 170 8.69 11.17 14.88
N HIS A 171 8.31 11.22 13.59
CA HIS A 171 6.95 10.99 13.13
C HIS A 171 6.98 10.12 11.87
N PHE A 172 6.06 9.16 11.79
CA PHE A 172 5.77 8.42 10.57
C PHE A 172 4.32 8.68 10.15
N VAL A 173 4.14 9.15 8.92
CA VAL A 173 2.83 9.50 8.35
C VAL A 173 2.60 8.67 7.09
N ALA A 174 1.50 7.92 7.05
CA ALA A 174 1.18 7.11 5.88
C ALA A 174 -0.33 7.02 5.62
N GLY A 175 -0.67 6.79 4.36
CA GLY A 175 -2.06 6.59 3.94
C GLY A 175 -2.64 5.27 4.45
N LEU A 176 -3.91 5.31 4.85
CA LEU A 176 -4.67 4.15 5.30
C LEU A 176 -5.47 3.51 4.17
N GLY A 177 -5.08 2.30 3.76
CA GLY A 177 -5.80 1.49 2.77
C GLY A 177 -6.12 0.09 3.30
N THR A 178 -5.19 -0.85 3.10
CA THR A 178 -5.21 -2.17 3.75
C THR A 178 -4.73 -2.11 5.20
N SER A 179 -4.24 -0.96 5.66
CA SER A 179 -3.48 -0.68 6.90
C SER A 179 -2.10 -1.32 7.05
N GLY A 180 -1.76 -2.37 6.29
CA GLY A 180 -0.49 -3.10 6.43
C GLY A 180 0.79 -2.23 6.50
N THR A 181 0.89 -1.14 5.75
CA THR A 181 2.03 -0.21 5.84
C THR A 181 2.14 0.46 7.21
N LEU A 182 1.02 1.00 7.72
CA LEU A 182 0.97 1.62 9.04
C LEU A 182 1.22 0.59 10.15
N MET A 183 0.65 -0.60 10.04
CA MET A 183 0.80 -1.65 11.06
C MET A 183 2.24 -2.16 11.09
N GLY A 184 2.78 -2.60 9.96
CA GLY A 184 4.13 -3.18 9.92
C GLY A 184 5.22 -2.18 10.26
N VAL A 185 5.22 -0.99 9.62
CA VAL A 185 6.21 0.06 9.93
C VAL A 185 6.01 0.56 11.37
N GLY A 186 4.76 0.78 11.77
CA GLY A 186 4.42 1.30 13.09
C GLY A 186 4.87 0.39 14.22
N THR A 187 4.58 -0.91 14.13
CA THR A 187 5.01 -1.90 15.13
C THR A 187 6.53 -1.94 15.22
N TYR A 188 7.23 -2.01 14.09
CA TYR A 188 8.70 -1.98 14.07
C TYR A 188 9.25 -0.71 14.72
N LEU A 189 8.77 0.47 14.32
CA LEU A 189 9.25 1.74 14.86
C LEU A 189 8.93 1.87 16.36
N ARG A 190 7.77 1.40 16.82
CA ARG A 190 7.41 1.43 18.25
C ARG A 190 8.33 0.57 19.10
N GLU A 191 8.75 -0.58 18.58
CA GLU A 191 9.72 -1.46 19.26
C GLU A 191 11.13 -0.85 19.32
N GLN A 192 11.56 -0.15 18.27
CA GLN A 192 12.93 0.40 18.18
C GLN A 192 13.06 1.82 18.75
N LYS A 193 12.02 2.64 18.61
CA LYS A 193 11.95 4.05 19.04
C LYS A 193 10.53 4.36 19.57
N PRO A 194 10.24 4.04 20.84
CA PRO A 194 8.87 4.08 21.38
C PRO A 194 8.21 5.46 21.32
N ASP A 195 9.00 6.54 21.28
CA ASP A 195 8.51 7.92 21.23
C ASP A 195 8.05 8.38 19.83
N VAL A 196 8.31 7.59 18.78
CA VAL A 196 7.90 7.93 17.41
C VAL A 196 6.39 8.01 17.33
N GLN A 197 5.88 9.10 16.76
CA GLN A 197 4.45 9.30 16.55
C GLN A 197 3.99 8.69 15.22
N LEU A 198 2.92 7.89 15.25
CA LEU A 198 2.38 7.14 14.12
C LEU A 198 1.02 7.68 13.69
N LEU A 199 0.96 8.28 12.51
CA LEU A 199 -0.20 9.05 12.05
C LEU A 199 -0.76 8.45 10.75
N ALA A 200 -2.04 8.06 10.79
CA ALA A 200 -2.76 7.64 9.59
C ALA A 200 -3.28 8.84 8.80
N VAL A 201 -3.35 8.69 7.47
CA VAL A 201 -4.06 9.61 6.57
C VAL A 201 -5.19 8.89 5.88
N GLU A 202 -6.39 9.42 5.99
CA GLU A 202 -7.59 8.88 5.34
C GLU A 202 -8.45 10.00 4.73
N PRO A 203 -9.28 9.71 3.71
CA PRO A 203 -10.28 10.64 3.22
C PRO A 203 -11.44 10.79 4.24
N PRO A 204 -12.27 11.84 4.10
CA PRO A 204 -13.56 11.87 4.79
C PRO A 204 -14.40 10.64 4.44
N SER A 205 -15.23 10.19 5.39
CA SER A 205 -16.17 9.09 5.11
C SER A 205 -17.07 9.40 3.91
N GLY A 206 -17.26 8.40 3.07
CA GLY A 206 -18.02 8.49 1.82
C GLY A 206 -17.27 9.14 0.65
N GLU A 207 -16.07 9.69 0.85
CA GLU A 207 -15.26 10.25 -0.22
C GLU A 207 -14.22 9.24 -0.73
N LEU A 208 -14.17 9.07 -2.05
CA LEU A 208 -13.22 8.16 -2.69
C LEU A 208 -11.88 8.86 -2.94
N LEU A 209 -10.81 8.27 -2.41
CA LEU A 209 -9.44 8.62 -2.79
C LEU A 209 -8.69 7.34 -3.15
N GLN A 210 -8.08 7.31 -4.35
CA GLN A 210 -7.41 6.09 -4.83
C GLN A 210 -6.38 5.57 -3.83
N GLY A 211 -6.55 4.30 -3.43
CA GLY A 211 -5.62 3.59 -2.54
C GLY A 211 -5.80 3.90 -1.06
N LEU A 212 -6.66 4.87 -0.70
CA LEU A 212 -7.00 5.19 0.70
C LEU A 212 -8.47 4.91 0.97
N ARG A 213 -8.79 4.74 2.25
CA ARG A 213 -10.12 4.38 2.75
C ARG A 213 -10.33 5.03 4.12
N SER A 214 -11.57 5.36 4.46
CA SER A 214 -11.92 5.73 5.83
C SER A 214 -12.33 4.48 6.62
N LEU A 215 -11.87 4.37 7.86
CA LEU A 215 -12.42 3.34 8.77
C LEU A 215 -13.90 3.59 9.11
N ASP A 216 -14.32 4.85 9.00
CA ASP A 216 -15.69 5.27 9.31
C ASP A 216 -16.69 4.83 8.21
N ASP A 217 -16.21 4.29 7.08
CA ASP A 217 -17.03 3.69 6.01
C ASP A 217 -17.56 2.28 6.36
N GLY A 218 -17.30 1.79 7.58
CA GLY A 218 -17.87 0.54 8.11
C GLY A 218 -17.14 -0.74 7.69
N TYR A 219 -15.96 -0.63 7.07
CA TYR A 219 -15.08 -1.78 6.82
C TYR A 219 -13.71 -1.52 7.45
N ILE A 220 -13.35 -2.30 8.45
CA ILE A 220 -12.03 -2.24 9.09
C ILE A 220 -11.21 -3.42 8.53
N PRO A 221 -10.01 -3.19 7.93
CA PRO A 221 -9.16 -4.31 7.50
C PRO A 221 -8.85 -5.26 8.66
N PRO A 222 -9.01 -6.58 8.49
CA PRO A 222 -8.66 -7.52 9.55
C PRO A 222 -7.21 -7.39 10.06
N VAL A 223 -6.24 -7.07 9.18
CA VAL A 223 -4.86 -6.81 9.63
C VAL A 223 -4.73 -5.54 10.50
N PHE A 224 -5.64 -4.57 10.39
CA PHE A 224 -5.67 -3.40 11.28
C PHE A 224 -6.00 -3.81 12.71
N GLU A 225 -7.08 -4.57 12.90
CA GLU A 225 -7.51 -4.99 14.24
C GLU A 225 -6.52 -5.97 14.86
N LYS A 226 -6.07 -6.96 14.08
CA LYS A 226 -5.17 -8.00 14.55
C LYS A 226 -3.81 -7.46 15.01
N TRP A 227 -3.33 -6.38 14.41
CA TRP A 227 -2.08 -5.72 14.79
C TRP A 227 -2.27 -4.57 15.79
N GLY A 228 -3.44 -4.49 16.44
CA GLY A 228 -3.71 -3.50 17.49
C GLY A 228 -3.75 -2.06 16.96
N GLY A 229 -4.26 -1.84 15.75
CA GLY A 229 -4.17 -0.56 15.04
C GLY A 229 -4.78 0.63 15.80
N TYR A 230 -5.79 0.41 16.65
CA TYR A 230 -6.35 1.44 17.51
C TYR A 230 -5.39 1.91 18.61
N ASP A 231 -4.59 1.01 19.15
CA ASP A 231 -3.62 1.30 20.21
C ASP A 231 -2.28 1.76 19.64
N LEU A 232 -1.93 1.27 18.44
CA LEU A 232 -0.65 1.56 17.81
C LEU A 232 -0.55 3.00 17.29
N LEU A 233 -1.65 3.54 16.74
CA LEU A 233 -1.68 4.85 16.08
C LEU A 233 -1.97 5.98 17.07
N ASP A 234 -1.14 7.03 17.04
CA ASP A 234 -1.31 8.23 17.88
C ASP A 234 -2.38 9.19 17.32
N GLY A 235 -2.83 8.96 16.09
CA GLY A 235 -3.98 9.65 15.54
C GLY A 235 -4.12 9.53 14.03
N LYS A 236 -5.13 10.24 13.51
CA LYS A 236 -5.43 10.32 12.08
C LYS A 236 -5.47 11.76 11.57
N ARG A 237 -5.26 11.95 10.27
CA ARG A 237 -5.44 13.21 9.54
C ARG A 237 -6.40 12.97 8.39
N ILE A 238 -7.51 13.70 8.42
CA ILE A 238 -8.54 13.64 7.37
C ILE A 238 -8.14 14.57 6.23
N VAL A 239 -7.82 14.03 5.06
CA VAL A 239 -7.39 14.80 3.89
C VAL A 239 -8.40 14.65 2.77
N ARG A 240 -8.90 15.78 2.26
CA ARG A 240 -9.91 15.78 1.18
C ARG A 240 -9.26 15.51 -0.19
N PRO A 241 -9.97 14.94 -1.18
CA PRO A 241 -9.47 14.73 -2.54
C PRO A 241 -8.89 15.99 -3.19
N ARG A 242 -9.53 17.15 -3.02
CA ARG A 242 -9.00 18.42 -3.56
C ARG A 242 -7.62 18.76 -3.00
N GLU A 243 -7.41 18.55 -1.71
CA GLU A 243 -6.14 18.82 -1.04
C GLU A 243 -5.07 17.81 -1.46
N SER A 244 -5.44 16.53 -1.59
CA SER A 244 -4.57 15.51 -2.19
C SER A 244 -4.08 15.90 -3.58
N ILE A 245 -4.96 16.40 -4.47
CA ILE A 245 -4.57 16.87 -5.81
C ILE A 245 -3.63 18.07 -5.70
N GLN A 246 -3.92 19.03 -4.83
CA GLN A 246 -3.08 20.21 -4.63
C GLN A 246 -1.67 19.83 -4.20
N PHE A 247 -1.53 18.99 -3.18
CA PHE A 247 -0.21 18.56 -2.70
C PHE A 247 0.50 17.61 -3.66
N THR A 248 -0.22 16.83 -4.47
CA THR A 248 0.38 16.05 -5.56
C THR A 248 1.05 16.99 -6.59
N ARG A 249 0.37 18.10 -6.95
CA ARG A 249 0.95 19.09 -7.86
C ARG A 249 2.15 19.80 -7.25
N ARG A 250 2.06 20.24 -5.98
CA ARG A 250 3.19 20.85 -5.27
C ARG A 250 4.40 19.92 -5.21
N LEU A 251 4.19 18.63 -4.98
CA LEU A 251 5.28 17.65 -4.97
C LEU A 251 5.98 17.54 -6.32
N ALA A 252 5.24 17.64 -7.42
CA ALA A 252 5.81 17.69 -8.77
C ALA A 252 6.49 19.03 -9.07
N ASP A 253 5.83 20.15 -8.77
CA ASP A 253 6.26 21.50 -9.14
C ASP A 253 7.45 22.00 -8.30
N GLU A 254 7.47 21.69 -7.00
CA GLU A 254 8.45 22.20 -6.04
C GLU A 254 9.58 21.19 -5.73
N CYS A 255 9.35 19.88 -5.97
CA CYS A 255 10.34 18.84 -5.68
C CYS A 255 10.70 17.96 -6.89
N GLY A 256 10.02 18.10 -8.04
CA GLY A 256 10.26 17.27 -9.21
C GLY A 256 9.80 15.81 -9.06
N ILE A 257 8.98 15.50 -8.06
CA ILE A 257 8.54 14.13 -7.76
C ILE A 257 7.14 13.91 -8.35
N PHE A 258 7.07 13.05 -9.37
CA PHE A 258 5.80 12.62 -9.96
C PHE A 258 5.24 11.41 -9.20
N ALA A 259 4.17 11.62 -8.43
CA ALA A 259 3.56 10.60 -7.58
C ALA A 259 2.03 10.54 -7.72
N GLY A 260 1.43 9.49 -7.18
CA GLY A 260 -0.02 9.30 -7.17
C GLY A 260 -0.76 10.16 -6.13
N LEU A 261 -2.09 10.23 -6.25
CA LEU A 261 -2.95 11.05 -5.37
C LEU A 261 -2.83 10.68 -3.88
N SER A 262 -2.65 9.40 -3.56
CA SER A 262 -2.44 8.97 -2.17
C SER A 262 -1.13 9.51 -1.59
N ALA A 263 -0.10 9.74 -2.40
CA ALA A 263 1.14 10.37 -1.95
C ALA A 263 0.92 11.85 -1.64
N GLY A 264 0.17 12.57 -2.48
CA GLY A 264 -0.24 13.94 -2.17
C GLY A 264 -1.10 14.04 -0.92
N ALA A 265 -1.96 13.04 -0.66
CA ALA A 265 -2.71 12.98 0.59
C ALA A 265 -1.80 12.76 1.80
N ALA A 266 -0.87 11.79 1.73
CA ALA A 266 0.10 11.53 2.78
C ALA A 266 0.94 12.77 3.11
N LEU A 267 1.41 13.48 2.07
CA LEU A 267 2.13 14.74 2.19
C LEU A 267 1.27 15.83 2.85
N ALA A 268 0.02 16.02 2.43
CA ALA A 268 -0.88 16.97 3.07
C ALA A 268 -1.09 16.67 4.57
N GLY A 269 -1.23 15.38 4.90
CA GLY A 269 -1.28 14.90 6.28
C GLY A 269 -0.01 15.23 7.06
N ALA A 270 1.16 15.03 6.46
CA ALA A 270 2.46 15.33 7.07
C ALA A 270 2.67 16.84 7.28
N VAL A 271 2.26 17.68 6.32
CA VAL A 271 2.29 19.14 6.45
C VAL A 271 1.45 19.60 7.64
N ARG A 272 0.24 19.07 7.82
CA ARG A 272 -0.61 19.38 8.98
C ARG A 272 -0.04 18.90 10.31
N VAL A 273 0.78 17.86 10.30
CA VAL A 273 1.53 17.43 11.49
C VAL A 273 2.62 18.47 11.78
N ALA A 274 3.41 18.84 10.78
CA ALA A 274 4.49 19.82 10.89
C ALA A 274 4.01 21.20 11.39
N GLU A 275 2.83 21.66 10.98
CA GLU A 275 2.21 22.91 11.47
C GLU A 275 2.03 22.97 13.00
N ARG A 276 1.92 21.81 13.65
CA ARG A 276 1.65 21.71 15.08
C ARG A 276 2.90 21.43 15.92
N LEU A 277 4.03 21.18 15.27
CA LEU A 277 5.28 20.93 15.98
C LEU A 277 5.95 22.25 16.37
N PRO A 278 6.69 22.28 17.50
CA PRO A 278 7.47 23.44 17.88
C PRO A 278 8.45 23.87 16.79
N ALA A 279 8.75 25.18 16.74
CA ALA A 279 9.86 25.72 15.97
C ALA A 279 11.18 25.52 16.72
#